data_AF-A0A0C1K250-F1
#
_entry.id   AF-A0A0C1K250-F1
#
_cell.length_a   1.000
_cell.length_b   1.000
_cell.length_c   1.000
_cell.angle_alpha   90.00
_cell.angle_beta   90.00
_cell.angle_gamma   90.00
#
_symmetry.space_group_name_H-M   'P 1'
#
loop_
_entity.id
_entity.type
_entity.pdbx_description
1 polymer ?
#
loop_
_entity_poly.entity_id
_entity_poly.type
_entity_poly.pdbx_seq_one_letter_code
_entity_poly.pdbx_strand_id
1 'polypeptide(L)'
;MSCDSKILFIPVMTSMDKFKKSWNGKTGHIDCKIISKYVNDVSKPIYYISGPAKMVTFIHKAFNEYGIDDDIIRTEEFSGY
;
A
#
# COMPACT_ATOMS: atom_id res chain seq x y z
N MET A 1 6.82 -12.88 -28.64
CA MET A 1 5.65 -12.55 -27.81
C MET A 1 6.18 -12.16 -26.44
N SER A 2 6.26 -10.86 -26.12
CA SER A 2 6.61 -10.44 -24.77
C SER A 2 5.37 -10.66 -23.90
N CYS A 3 5.49 -11.50 -22.87
CA CYS A 3 4.47 -11.60 -21.84
C CYS A 3 4.71 -10.40 -20.91
N ASP A 4 4.23 -9.21 -21.31
CA ASP A 4 4.31 -8.03 -20.45
C ASP A 4 3.38 -8.28 -19.27
N SER A 5 3.97 -8.70 -18.15
CA SER A 5 3.23 -8.88 -16.90
C SER A 5 2.64 -7.52 -16.50
N LYS A 6 1.31 -7.38 -16.61
CA LYS A 6 0.59 -6.16 -16.25
C LYS A 6 0.43 -5.99 -14.73
N ILE A 7 0.94 -6.95 -13.94
CA ILE A 7 0.81 -6.99 -12.49
C ILE A 7 2.21 -6.99 -11.88
N LEU A 8 2.42 -6.04 -10.97
CA LEU A 8 3.58 -5.97 -10.10
C LEU A 8 3.13 -6.21 -8.66
N PHE A 9 3.71 -7.21 -8.00
CA PHE A 9 3.42 -7.53 -6.61
C PHE A 9 4.58 -7.10 -5.71
N ILE A 10 4.31 -6.21 -4.74
CA ILE A 10 5.29 -5.68 -3.80
C ILE A 10 4.87 -6.03 -2.36
N PRO A 11 5.45 -7.07 -1.74
CA PRO A 11 5.15 -7.39 -0.36
C PRO A 11 5.93 -6.47 0.60
N VAL A 12 5.27 -6.02 1.67
CA VAL A 12 5.84 -5.14 2.70
C VAL A 12 5.65 -5.75 4.08
N MET A 13 6.71 -5.78 4.90
CA MET A 13 6.69 -6.30 6.27
C MET A 13 6.96 -5.20 7.30
N THR A 14 6.00 -4.95 8.19
CA THR A 14 6.02 -3.84 9.17
C THR A 14 6.86 -4.10 10.42
N SER A 15 7.18 -5.36 10.78
CA SER A 15 7.86 -5.70 12.04
C SER A 15 8.99 -6.71 11.88
N MET A 16 9.88 -6.48 10.92
CA MET A 16 11.02 -7.39 10.66
C MET A 16 11.95 -7.57 11.86
N ASP A 17 12.06 -6.57 12.72
CA ASP A 17 12.79 -6.60 13.99
C ASP A 17 12.31 -7.69 14.94
N LYS A 18 11.05 -8.15 14.81
CA LYS A 18 10.45 -9.19 15.64
C LYS A 18 10.63 -10.61 15.08
N PHE A 19 11.19 -10.76 13.88
CA PHE A 19 11.33 -12.06 13.22
C PHE A 19 12.81 -12.44 13.03
N LYS A 20 13.15 -13.69 13.36
CA LYS A 20 14.51 -14.24 13.20
C LYS A 20 14.83 -14.72 11.79
N LYS A 21 13.84 -14.76 10.88
CA LYS A 21 14.04 -15.18 9.48
C LYS A 21 14.41 -13.99 8.62
N SER A 22 15.31 -14.20 7.66
CA SER A 22 15.67 -13.17 6.68
C SER A 22 14.48 -12.84 5.77
N TRP A 23 14.35 -11.56 5.43
CA TRP A 23 13.33 -11.02 4.52
C TRP A 23 14.01 -10.15 3.47
N ASN A 24 13.80 -10.50 2.21
CA ASN A 24 14.39 -9.80 1.07
C ASN A 24 13.41 -8.80 0.44
N GLY A 25 12.18 -8.68 0.97
CA GLY A 25 11.16 -7.74 0.49
C GLY A 25 11.27 -6.35 1.13
N LYS A 26 10.27 -5.50 0.89
CA LYS A 26 10.23 -4.17 1.52
C LYS A 26 9.83 -4.27 3.00
N THR A 27 10.30 -3.32 3.80
CA THR A 27 9.99 -3.23 5.22
C THR A 27 9.40 -1.87 5.56
N GLY A 28 8.69 -1.79 6.68
CA GLY A 28 8.01 -0.56 7.14
C GLY A 28 6.52 -0.57 6.84
N HIS A 29 5.88 0.60 6.93
CA HIS A 29 4.45 0.77 6.65
C HIS A 29 4.21 1.13 5.19
N ILE A 30 3.05 0.72 4.65
CA ILE A 30 2.60 1.13 3.32
C ILE A 30 2.13 2.59 3.41
N ASP A 31 2.76 3.47 2.62
CA ASP A 31 2.46 4.90 2.53
C ASP A 31 2.77 5.42 1.10
N CYS A 32 2.52 6.71 0.85
CA CYS A 32 2.82 7.36 -0.43
C CYS A 32 4.32 7.33 -0.80
N LYS A 33 5.23 7.18 0.16
CA LYS A 33 6.68 7.09 -0.11
C LYS A 33 7.04 5.73 -0.71
N ILE A 34 6.38 4.65 -0.31
CA ILE A 34 6.55 3.35 -0.97
C ILE A 34 5.89 3.37 -2.36
N ILE A 35 4.67 3.91 -2.47
CA ILE A 35 3.89 3.88 -3.71
C ILE A 35 4.53 4.72 -4.82
N SER A 36 5.04 5.90 -4.52
CA SER A 36 5.70 6.79 -5.49
C SER A 36 6.96 6.20 -6.14
N LYS A 37 7.50 5.10 -5.61
CA LYS A 37 8.60 4.34 -6.25
C LYS A 37 8.15 3.49 -7.43
N TYR A 38 6.85 3.22 -7.54
CA TYR A 38 6.26 2.33 -8.53
C TYR A 38 5.19 3.01 -9.40
N VAL A 39 4.73 4.19 -8.97
CA VAL A 39 3.72 4.99 -9.66
C VAL A 39 4.29 6.39 -9.87
N ASN A 40 4.48 6.78 -11.13
CA ASN A 40 5.06 8.08 -11.49
C ASN A 40 4.21 9.26 -11.01
N ASP A 41 2.89 9.16 -11.17
CA ASP A 41 1.94 10.19 -10.78
C ASP A 41 0.87 9.54 -9.91
N VAL A 42 1.00 9.75 -8.60
CA VAL A 42 0.13 9.12 -7.59
C VAL A 42 -1.30 9.68 -7.59
N SER A 43 -1.60 10.72 -8.38
CA SER A 43 -2.97 11.24 -8.52
C SER A 43 -3.79 10.53 -9.60
N LYS A 44 -3.15 9.73 -10.45
CA LYS A 44 -3.79 9.07 -11.61
C LYS A 44 -4.45 7.70 -11.34
N PRO A 45 -3.92 6.84 -10.46
CA PRO A 45 -4.53 5.53 -10.21
C PRO A 45 -5.86 5.64 -9.47
N ILE A 46 -6.65 4.58 -9.56
CA ILE A 46 -7.71 4.29 -8.59
C ILE A 46 -7.11 3.35 -7.55
N TYR A 47 -7.22 3.72 -6.28
CA TYR A 47 -6.66 2.97 -5.17
C TYR A 47 -7.73 2.12 -4.49
N TYR A 48 -7.40 0.86 -4.24
CA TYR A 48 -8.23 -0.08 -3.48
C TYR A 48 -7.45 -0.50 -2.23
N ILE A 49 -8.03 -0.24 -1.06
CA ILE A 49 -7.42 -0.53 0.23
C ILE A 49 -8.36 -1.45 1.01
N SER A 50 -7.89 -2.65 1.34
CA SER A 50 -8.68 -3.60 2.13
C SER A 50 -7.82 -4.25 3.21
N GLY A 51 -8.36 -4.36 4.41
CA GLY A 51 -7.66 -4.98 5.54
C GLY A 51 -8.20 -4.59 6.92
N PRO A 52 -7.40 -4.80 7.98
CA PRO A 52 -7.76 -4.39 9.33
C PRO A 52 -8.06 -2.89 9.39
N ALA A 53 -9.10 -2.48 10.12
CA ALA A 53 -9.52 -1.07 10.23
C ALA A 53 -8.35 -0.10 10.47
N LYS A 54 -7.48 -0.40 11.44
CA LYS A 54 -6.29 0.41 11.73
C LYS A 54 -5.34 0.58 10.55
N MET A 55 -5.18 -0.44 9.71
CA MET A 55 -4.35 -0.38 8.51
C MET A 55 -5.02 0.50 7.44
N VAL A 56 -6.31 0.29 7.18
CA VAL A 56 -7.06 1.06 6.19
C VAL A 56 -7.05 2.55 6.56
N THR A 57 -7.38 2.89 7.80
CA THR A 57 -7.36 4.28 8.29
C THR A 57 -5.96 4.90 8.19
N PHE A 58 -4.90 4.14 8.53
CA PHE A 58 -3.53 4.64 8.46
C PHE A 58 -3.12 4.99 7.02
N ILE A 59 -3.40 4.10 6.06
CA ILE A 59 -3.05 4.31 4.64
C ILE A 59 -3.88 5.45 4.06
N HIS A 60 -5.20 5.46 4.32
CA HIS A 60 -6.10 6.53 3.87
C HIS A 60 -5.63 7.90 4.36
N LYS A 61 -5.29 8.01 5.65
CA LYS A 61 -4.76 9.26 6.21
C LYS A 61 -3.47 9.71 5.51
N ALA A 62 -2.54 8.79 5.26
CA ALA A 62 -1.29 9.10 4.57
C ALA A 62 -1.51 9.58 3.12
N PHE A 63 -2.57 9.10 2.46
CA PHE A 63 -2.94 9.53 1.11
C PHE A 63 -3.49 10.96 1.12
N ASN A 64 -4.37 11.26 2.07
CA ASN A 64 -4.97 12.58 2.21
C ASN A 64 -3.92 13.64 2.59
N GLU A 65 -2.97 13.28 3.47
CA GLU A 65 -1.80 14.14 3.79
C GLU A 65 -0.91 14.40 2.57
N TYR A 66 -0.92 13.51 1.58
CA TYR A 66 -0.20 13.67 0.32
C TYR A 66 -1.02 14.40 -0.76
N GLY A 67 -2.26 14.79 -0.46
CA GLY A 67 -3.16 15.50 -1.38
C GLY A 67 -3.82 14.61 -2.44
N ILE A 68 -3.91 13.30 -2.20
CA ILE A 68 -4.68 12.39 -3.06
C ILE A 68 -6.17 12.61 -2.77
N ASP A 69 -6.97 12.70 -3.83
CA ASP A 69 -8.42 12.92 -3.75
C ASP A 69 -9.14 11.64 -3.25
N ASP A 70 -10.06 11.79 -2.29
CA ASP A 70 -10.88 10.69 -1.78
C ASP A 70 -11.75 10.07 -2.91
N ASP A 71 -12.08 10.84 -3.96
CA ASP A 71 -12.87 10.37 -5.11
C ASP A 71 -12.19 9.21 -5.87
N ILE A 72 -10.86 9.06 -5.75
CA ILE A 72 -10.08 7.97 -6.37
C ILE A 72 -9.67 6.87 -5.39
N ILE A 73 -10.14 6.91 -4.14
CA ILE A 73 -9.85 5.90 -3.10
C ILE A 73 -11.10 5.05 -2.83
N ARG A 74 -10.93 3.73 -2.75
CA ARG A 74 -11.97 2.77 -2.37
C ARG A 74 -11.47 1.95 -1.19
N THR A 75 -12.21 1.96 -0.10
CA THR A 75 -11.84 1.27 1.15
C THR A 75 -12.82 0.17 1.52
N GLU A 76 -12.30 -0.91 2.08
CA GLU A 76 -13.09 -1.95 2.74
C GLU A 76 -12.38 -2.38 4.03
N GLU A 77 -13.07 -2.22 5.16
CA GLU A 77 -12.51 -2.54 6.47
C GLU A 77 -13.08 -3.85 7.00
N PHE A 78 -12.21 -4.67 7.60
CA PHE A 78 -12.63 -5.87 8.32
C PHE A 78 -12.44 -5.66 9.83
N SER A 79 -13.53 -5.73 10.59
CA SER A 79 -13.58 -5.46 12.03
C SER A 79 -13.47 -6.70 12.92
N GLY A 80 -13.01 -7.84 12.38
CA GLY A 80 -13.27 -9.17 12.94
C GLY A 80 -12.08 -10.01 13.42
N TYR A 81 -10.97 -9.40 13.88
CA TYR A 81 -9.79 -10.15 14.36
C TYR A 81 -9.27 -9.64 15.70
#